data_AF-A0A4U3LRC7-F1
#
_entry.id   AF-A0A4U3LRC7-F1
#
_cell.length_a   1.000
_cell.length_b   1.000
_cell.length_c   1.000
_cell.angle_alpha   90.00
_cell.angle_beta   90.00
_cell.angle_gamma   90.00
#
_symmetry.space_group_name_H-M   'P 1'
#
loop_
_entity.id
_entity.type
_entity.pdbx_description
1 polymer ?
#
loop_
_entity_poly.entity_id
_entity_poly.type
_entity_poly.pdbx_seq_one_letter_code
_entity_poly.pdbx_strand_id
1 'polypeptide(L)'
;MRRRSSRIGLRQFVEAFAAEHPPLLLDSADLTIKDPTGVRRRFGAVFNYLTRVEFEVERNVLELRALMPDATETDKFFYEDVWSPQELQHGVLLDAVQHRIGMTPAPTELSRVGVPIRLAGLLSHLPGMLGVIRLLYYLTGAATERSAVIAYSRLVDGLRTMGEHAIASTVVVPIRRQEPGHFAFYRMSAESLVRDEGLSDWQLHLARILRRRSFELVGVNNRRQRAAFGDVARALHFDRDLEEVVRQVSLVERELLWAQHQGMKVPGYILAALQEAIELSKARGRIG
;
A
#
# COMPACT_ATOMS: atom_id res chain seq x y z
N MET A 1 7.29 -18.73 -26.25
CA MET A 1 8.38 -18.97 -25.27
C MET A 1 8.47 -17.89 -24.18
N ARG A 2 8.52 -16.58 -24.52
CA ARG A 2 8.64 -15.46 -23.55
C ARG A 2 7.57 -15.44 -22.43
N ARG A 3 6.26 -15.51 -22.79
CA ARG A 3 5.13 -15.55 -21.83
C ARG A 3 5.17 -16.67 -20.79
N ARG A 4 5.68 -17.85 -21.15
CA ARG A 4 5.76 -19.00 -20.23
C ARG A 4 6.92 -18.82 -19.24
N SER A 5 8.03 -18.22 -19.70
CA SER A 5 9.19 -17.91 -18.88
C SER A 5 8.91 -16.84 -17.83
N SER A 6 8.12 -15.80 -18.15
CA SER A 6 7.79 -14.74 -17.19
C SER A 6 6.80 -15.19 -16.12
N ARG A 7 5.80 -16.01 -16.48
CA ARG A 7 4.88 -16.61 -15.49
C ARG A 7 5.59 -17.57 -14.53
N ILE A 8 6.52 -18.38 -15.05
CA ILE A 8 7.37 -19.24 -14.21
C ILE A 8 8.25 -18.39 -13.29
N GLY A 9 8.84 -17.30 -13.80
CA GLY A 9 9.63 -16.39 -12.98
C GLY A 9 8.84 -15.70 -11.86
N LEU A 10 7.61 -15.25 -12.14
CA LEU A 10 6.74 -14.65 -11.11
C LEU A 10 6.35 -15.68 -10.05
N ARG A 11 5.98 -16.90 -10.44
CA ARG A 11 5.65 -17.97 -9.50
C ARG A 11 6.82 -18.31 -8.59
N GLN A 12 8.01 -18.52 -9.17
CA GLN A 12 9.24 -18.81 -8.42
C GLN A 12 9.60 -17.67 -7.46
N PHE A 13 9.42 -16.42 -7.90
CA PHE A 13 9.60 -15.27 -7.03
C PHE A 13 8.67 -15.33 -5.81
N VAL A 14 7.37 -15.57 -6.01
CA VAL A 14 6.40 -15.65 -4.90
C VAL A 14 6.74 -16.79 -3.95
N GLU A 15 7.13 -17.97 -4.47
CA GLU A 15 7.53 -19.12 -3.64
C GLU A 15 8.78 -18.82 -2.81
N ALA A 16 9.82 -18.22 -3.42
CA ALA A 16 11.02 -17.83 -2.70
C ALA A 16 10.71 -16.76 -1.64
N PHE A 17 9.92 -15.75 -2.01
CA PHE A 17 9.51 -14.69 -1.09
C PHE A 17 8.73 -15.24 0.11
N ALA A 18 7.78 -16.15 -0.11
CA ALA A 18 7.02 -16.79 0.96
C ALA A 18 7.91 -17.59 1.93
N ALA A 19 8.92 -18.28 1.40
CA ALA A 19 9.86 -19.06 2.20
C ALA A 19 10.82 -18.17 3.01
N GLU A 20 11.33 -17.09 2.42
CA GLU A 20 12.28 -16.17 3.04
C GLU A 20 11.62 -15.23 4.07
N HIS A 21 10.35 -14.93 3.87
CA HIS A 21 9.60 -13.96 4.66
C HIS A 21 8.27 -14.55 5.18
N PRO A 22 8.28 -15.52 6.10
CA PRO A 22 7.03 -16.05 6.66
C PRO A 22 6.25 -14.95 7.44
N PRO A 23 4.95 -15.15 7.70
CA PRO A 23 4.18 -14.25 8.57
C PRO A 23 4.89 -14.01 9.90
N LEU A 24 4.94 -12.76 10.33
CA LEU A 24 5.62 -12.38 11.57
C LEU A 24 4.85 -12.92 12.78
N LEU A 25 5.57 -13.19 13.88
CA LEU A 25 4.97 -13.70 15.12
C LEU A 25 5.01 -12.63 16.21
N LEU A 26 3.87 -12.37 16.84
CA LEU A 26 3.77 -11.44 17.97
C LEU A 26 4.73 -11.81 19.11
N ASP A 27 4.87 -13.10 19.40
CA ASP A 27 5.73 -13.60 20.48
C ASP A 27 7.23 -13.33 20.26
N SER A 28 7.62 -13.01 19.02
CA SER A 28 9.01 -12.63 18.68
C SER A 28 9.29 -11.13 18.84
N ALA A 29 8.28 -10.33 19.17
CA ALA A 29 8.40 -8.88 19.30
C ALA A 29 8.75 -8.44 20.73
N ASP A 30 9.77 -7.60 20.87
CA ASP A 30 10.04 -6.85 22.10
C ASP A 30 9.22 -5.56 22.08
N LEU A 31 8.13 -5.57 22.85
CA LEU A 31 7.19 -4.46 22.99
C LEU A 31 7.59 -3.47 24.09
N THR A 32 8.85 -3.45 24.52
CA THR A 32 9.36 -2.46 25.48
C THR A 32 9.30 -1.05 24.90
N ILE A 33 8.69 -0.12 25.64
CA ILE A 33 8.59 1.30 25.29
C ILE A 33 9.03 2.13 26.49
N LYS A 34 10.01 3.01 26.29
CA LYS A 34 10.63 3.82 27.35
C LYS A 34 9.79 5.05 27.71
N ASP A 35 9.26 5.75 26.71
CA ASP A 35 8.37 6.90 26.85
C ASP A 35 7.06 6.67 26.08
N PRO A 36 6.11 5.87 26.63
CA PRO A 36 4.83 5.61 26.00
C PRO A 36 4.04 6.89 25.67
N THR A 37 4.12 7.90 26.54
CA THR A 37 3.43 9.18 26.37
C THR A 37 4.02 9.99 25.20
N GLY A 38 5.35 10.04 25.09
CA GLY A 38 6.04 10.66 23.97
C GLY A 38 5.75 9.97 22.65
N VAL A 39 5.79 8.63 22.61
CA VAL A 39 5.46 7.84 21.41
C VAL A 39 4.02 8.11 21.00
N ARG A 40 3.06 8.05 21.93
CA ARG A 40 1.66 8.39 21.65
C ARG A 40 1.51 9.80 21.08
N ARG A 41 2.13 10.79 21.71
CA ARG A 41 2.04 12.19 21.29
C ARG A 41 2.58 12.40 19.88
N ARG A 42 3.69 11.75 19.52
CA ARG A 42 4.36 11.94 18.23
C ARG A 42 3.83 11.04 17.12
N PHE A 43 3.59 9.77 17.42
CA PHE A 43 3.28 8.72 16.44
C PHE A 43 1.95 8.02 16.68
N GLY A 44 1.15 8.41 17.67
CA GLY A 44 -0.14 7.77 17.93
C GLY A 44 -1.07 7.80 16.71
N ALA A 45 -1.17 8.94 16.02
CA ALA A 45 -1.93 9.04 14.77
C ALA A 45 -1.37 8.15 13.65
N VAL A 46 -0.05 7.95 13.61
CA VAL A 46 0.63 7.06 12.65
C VAL A 46 0.27 5.61 12.94
N PHE A 47 0.47 5.13 14.16
CA PHE A 47 0.11 3.77 14.54
C PHE A 47 -1.37 3.49 14.32
N ASN A 48 -2.25 4.41 14.68
CA ASN A 48 -3.69 4.25 14.48
C ASN A 48 -4.06 4.16 12.99
N TYR A 49 -3.43 4.99 12.14
CA TYR A 49 -3.69 4.95 10.71
C TYR A 49 -3.17 3.66 10.06
N LEU A 50 -1.91 3.30 10.34
CA LEU A 50 -1.27 2.11 9.78
C LEU A 50 -2.00 0.84 10.22
N THR A 51 -2.24 0.67 11.53
CA THR A 51 -2.95 -0.52 12.05
C THR A 51 -4.30 -0.74 11.38
N ARG A 52 -5.07 0.34 11.16
CA ARG A 52 -6.35 0.23 10.44
C ARG A 52 -6.14 -0.24 8.99
N VAL A 53 -5.16 0.32 8.29
CA VAL A 53 -4.86 -0.04 6.90
C VAL A 53 -4.46 -1.52 6.81
N GLU A 54 -3.58 -1.97 7.70
CA GLU A 54 -3.15 -3.37 7.79
C GLU A 54 -4.33 -4.32 8.08
N PHE A 55 -5.26 -3.94 8.95
CA PHE A 55 -6.44 -4.79 9.21
C PHE A 55 -7.49 -4.76 8.08
N GLU A 56 -7.44 -3.79 7.16
CA GLU A 56 -8.35 -3.74 6.01
C GLU A 56 -7.99 -4.79 4.92
N VAL A 57 -6.96 -5.61 5.14
CA VAL A 57 -6.55 -6.73 4.27
C VAL A 57 -7.69 -7.67 3.91
N GLU A 58 -8.53 -8.06 4.88
CA GLU A 58 -9.67 -8.95 4.61
C GLU A 58 -10.64 -8.33 3.58
N ARG A 59 -10.92 -7.02 3.70
CA ARG A 59 -11.70 -6.29 2.70
C ARG A 59 -10.98 -6.30 1.36
N ASN A 60 -9.67 -6.07 1.34
CA ASN A 60 -8.88 -6.03 0.10
C ASN A 60 -8.92 -7.38 -0.63
N VAL A 61 -8.92 -8.52 0.09
CA VAL A 61 -9.12 -9.87 -0.48
C VAL A 61 -10.53 -10.04 -1.06
N LEU A 62 -11.57 -9.48 -0.43
CA LEU A 62 -12.92 -9.48 -1.01
C LEU A 62 -13.01 -8.61 -2.28
N GLU A 63 -12.37 -7.44 -2.28
CA GLU A 63 -12.30 -6.55 -3.45
C GLU A 63 -11.56 -7.21 -4.61
N LEU A 64 -10.46 -7.91 -4.33
CA LEU A 64 -9.70 -8.72 -5.27
C LEU A 64 -10.58 -9.74 -5.98
N ARG A 65 -11.35 -10.53 -5.22
CA ARG A 65 -12.26 -11.55 -5.77
C ARG A 65 -13.35 -10.93 -6.63
N ALA A 66 -13.80 -9.71 -6.30
CA ALA A 66 -14.78 -8.99 -7.11
C ALA A 66 -14.18 -8.42 -8.41
N LEU A 67 -12.95 -7.90 -8.38
CA LEU A 67 -12.30 -7.25 -9.53
C LEU A 67 -11.65 -8.23 -10.50
N MET A 68 -11.18 -9.37 -10.00
CA MET A 68 -10.41 -10.35 -10.74
C MET A 68 -11.00 -11.76 -10.54
N PRO A 69 -12.22 -12.01 -11.06
CA PRO A 69 -12.86 -13.33 -10.94
C PRO A 69 -12.00 -14.45 -11.54
N ASP A 70 -11.23 -14.13 -12.59
CA ASP A 70 -10.31 -15.05 -13.27
C ASP A 70 -8.83 -14.81 -12.86
N ALA A 71 -8.57 -14.44 -11.60
CA ALA A 71 -7.21 -14.29 -11.08
C ALA A 71 -6.37 -15.55 -11.35
N THR A 72 -5.09 -15.37 -11.72
CA THR A 72 -4.20 -16.49 -12.01
C THR A 72 -3.92 -17.31 -10.74
N GLU A 73 -3.50 -18.57 -10.88
CA GLU A 73 -3.09 -19.37 -9.73
C GLU A 73 -1.97 -18.70 -8.92
N THR A 74 -1.05 -18.01 -9.60
CA THR A 74 0.02 -17.24 -8.93
C THR A 74 -0.53 -16.04 -8.17
N ASP A 75 -1.50 -15.31 -8.73
CA ASP A 75 -2.16 -14.20 -8.02
C ASP A 75 -2.88 -14.72 -6.77
N LYS A 76 -3.67 -15.79 -6.91
CA LYS A 76 -4.40 -16.40 -5.78
C LYS A 76 -3.45 -16.85 -4.68
N PHE A 77 -2.41 -17.59 -5.04
CA PHE A 77 -1.38 -18.02 -4.09
C PHE A 77 -0.72 -16.83 -3.37
N PHE A 78 -0.34 -15.78 -4.11
CA PHE A 78 0.25 -14.61 -3.49
C PHE A 78 -0.74 -13.94 -2.51
N TYR A 79 -1.97 -13.65 -2.92
CA TYR A 79 -2.90 -12.90 -2.09
C TYR A 79 -3.42 -13.70 -0.89
N GLU A 80 -3.76 -14.97 -1.09
CA GLU A 80 -4.42 -15.80 -0.07
C GLU A 80 -3.41 -16.46 0.87
N ASP A 81 -2.28 -16.94 0.35
CA ASP A 81 -1.36 -17.78 1.13
C ASP A 81 -0.08 -17.04 1.59
N VAL A 82 0.24 -15.87 1.00
CA VAL A 82 1.47 -15.13 1.30
C VAL A 82 1.17 -13.76 1.90
N TRP A 83 0.60 -12.86 1.10
CA TRP A 83 0.36 -11.47 1.45
C TRP A 83 -0.66 -11.31 2.58
N SER A 84 -1.84 -11.92 2.47
CA SER A 84 -2.88 -11.74 3.51
C SER A 84 -2.45 -12.21 4.90
N PRO A 85 -1.81 -13.40 5.06
CA PRO A 85 -1.27 -13.80 6.37
C PRO A 85 -0.16 -12.89 6.89
N GLN A 86 0.71 -12.35 6.02
CA GLN A 86 1.77 -11.41 6.41
C GLN A 86 1.18 -10.10 6.94
N GLU A 87 0.30 -9.46 6.19
CA GLU A 87 -0.26 -8.14 6.53
C GLU A 87 -1.18 -8.19 7.75
N LEU A 88 -1.90 -9.30 7.94
CA LEU A 88 -2.65 -9.51 9.18
C LEU A 88 -1.73 -9.45 10.40
N GLN A 89 -0.54 -10.05 10.32
CA GLN A 89 0.44 -10.00 11.40
C GLN A 89 1.07 -8.62 11.57
N HIS A 90 1.18 -7.82 10.51
CA HIS A 90 1.58 -6.42 10.62
C HIS A 90 0.57 -5.64 11.46
N GLY A 91 -0.73 -5.81 11.17
CA GLY A 91 -1.82 -5.22 11.94
C GLY A 91 -1.78 -5.63 13.42
N VAL A 92 -1.62 -6.94 13.70
CA VAL A 92 -1.49 -7.47 15.08
C VAL A 92 -0.32 -6.84 15.83
N LEU A 93 0.85 -6.74 15.20
CA LEU A 93 2.04 -6.18 15.83
C LEU A 93 1.89 -4.68 16.10
N LEU A 94 1.35 -3.91 15.16
CA LEU A 94 1.11 -2.48 15.35
C LEU A 94 0.03 -2.22 16.41
N ASP A 95 -1.01 -3.06 16.46
CA ASP A 95 -2.03 -3.02 17.50
C ASP A 95 -1.47 -3.29 18.89
N ALA A 96 -0.59 -4.28 19.01
CA ALA A 96 0.10 -4.56 20.27
C ALA A 96 0.90 -3.34 20.76
N VAL A 97 1.55 -2.59 19.85
CA VAL A 97 2.22 -1.33 20.19
C VAL A 97 1.19 -0.27 20.63
N GLN A 98 0.05 -0.14 19.97
CA GLN A 98 -1.01 0.81 20.35
C GLN A 98 -1.50 0.60 21.78
N HIS A 99 -1.73 -0.65 22.18
CA HIS A 99 -2.11 -0.99 23.55
C HIS A 99 -1.04 -0.54 24.56
N ARG A 100 0.24 -0.72 24.25
CA ARG A 100 1.36 -0.34 25.12
C ARG A 100 1.53 1.17 25.27
N ILE A 101 1.03 1.96 24.32
CA ILE A 101 0.98 3.44 24.40
C ILE A 101 -0.38 3.96 24.87
N GLY A 102 -1.26 3.10 25.36
CA GLY A 102 -2.56 3.47 25.93
C GLY A 102 -3.57 3.97 24.90
N MET A 103 -3.53 3.39 23.69
CA MET A 103 -4.46 3.66 22.60
C MET A 103 -5.34 2.45 22.31
N THR A 104 -6.49 2.71 21.69
CA THR A 104 -7.38 1.69 21.15
C THR A 104 -7.41 1.83 19.62
N PRO A 105 -7.46 0.73 18.86
CA PRO A 105 -7.55 0.77 17.41
C PRO A 105 -8.75 1.55 16.91
N ALA A 106 -8.57 2.27 15.81
CA ALA A 106 -9.69 2.77 15.03
C ALA A 106 -10.53 1.59 14.51
N PRO A 107 -11.87 1.75 14.43
CA PRO A 107 -12.73 0.78 13.77
C PRO A 107 -12.28 0.52 12.33
N THR A 108 -12.31 -0.74 11.93
CA THR A 108 -12.02 -1.21 10.57
C THR A 108 -13.33 -1.57 9.86
N GLU A 109 -13.41 -1.29 8.56
CA GLU A 109 -14.51 -1.77 7.73
C GLU A 109 -14.03 -2.96 6.90
N LEU A 110 -14.47 -4.15 7.31
CA LEU A 110 -13.99 -5.43 6.75
C LEU A 110 -14.96 -6.05 5.74
N SER A 111 -16.22 -5.61 5.74
CA SER A 111 -17.32 -6.40 5.13
C SER A 111 -17.89 -5.80 3.85
N ARG A 112 -17.71 -4.50 3.63
CA ARG A 112 -18.37 -3.79 2.53
C ARG A 112 -17.43 -3.53 1.37
N VAL A 113 -17.69 -4.20 0.25
CA VAL A 113 -17.10 -3.86 -1.05
C VAL A 113 -17.81 -2.62 -1.60
N GLY A 114 -17.04 -1.56 -1.89
CA GLY A 114 -17.58 -0.30 -2.42
C GLY A 114 -18.31 -0.46 -3.75
N VAL A 115 -19.34 0.36 -3.99
CA VAL A 115 -20.09 0.37 -5.26
C VAL A 115 -19.17 0.53 -6.49
N PRO A 116 -18.15 1.40 -6.49
CA PRO A 116 -17.22 1.50 -7.63
C PRO A 116 -16.47 0.20 -7.92
N ILE A 117 -16.06 -0.53 -6.88
CA ILE A 117 -15.35 -1.81 -7.00
C ILE A 117 -16.28 -2.88 -7.57
N ARG A 118 -17.52 -2.96 -7.08
CA ARG A 118 -18.54 -3.88 -7.62
C ARG A 118 -18.83 -3.60 -9.09
N LEU A 119 -18.97 -2.33 -9.46
CA LEU A 119 -19.19 -1.92 -10.85
C LEU A 119 -17.99 -2.28 -11.74
N ALA A 120 -16.76 -2.01 -11.27
CA ALA A 120 -15.55 -2.42 -11.98
C ALA A 120 -15.50 -3.95 -12.14
N GLY A 121 -15.86 -4.72 -11.12
CA GLY A 121 -15.99 -6.17 -11.19
C GLY A 121 -16.96 -6.64 -12.28
N LEU A 122 -18.14 -6.02 -12.37
CA LEU A 122 -19.09 -6.31 -13.45
C LEU A 122 -18.52 -5.98 -14.84
N LEU A 123 -17.85 -4.83 -14.97
CA LEU A 123 -17.21 -4.42 -16.22
C LEU A 123 -16.03 -5.32 -16.61
N SER A 124 -15.42 -6.04 -15.66
CA SER A 124 -14.29 -6.94 -15.94
C SER A 124 -14.65 -8.08 -16.90
N HIS A 125 -15.92 -8.48 -16.96
CA HIS A 125 -16.40 -9.50 -17.88
C HIS A 125 -16.47 -9.02 -19.34
N LEU A 126 -16.34 -7.71 -19.61
CA LEU A 126 -16.32 -7.19 -20.97
C LEU A 126 -14.95 -7.48 -21.64
N PRO A 127 -14.93 -7.87 -22.92
CA PRO A 127 -13.69 -8.12 -23.66
C PRO A 127 -12.70 -6.96 -23.56
N GLY A 128 -11.47 -7.26 -23.12
CA GLY A 128 -10.41 -6.26 -22.95
C GLY A 128 -10.47 -5.43 -21.67
N MET A 129 -11.59 -5.39 -20.93
CA MET A 129 -11.69 -4.59 -19.70
C MET A 129 -10.97 -5.22 -18.51
N LEU A 130 -10.95 -6.55 -18.40
CA LEU A 130 -10.23 -7.26 -17.33
C LEU A 130 -8.75 -6.83 -17.28
N GLY A 131 -8.08 -6.70 -18.42
CA GLY A 131 -6.68 -6.25 -18.47
C GLY A 131 -6.50 -4.82 -17.95
N VAL A 132 -7.45 -3.92 -18.23
CA VAL A 132 -7.41 -2.54 -17.70
C VAL A 132 -7.58 -2.55 -16.18
N ILE A 133 -8.54 -3.32 -15.67
CA ILE A 133 -8.84 -3.42 -14.23
C ILE A 133 -7.67 -4.05 -13.47
N ARG A 134 -7.10 -5.16 -13.99
CA ARG A 134 -5.90 -5.79 -13.44
C ARG A 134 -4.74 -4.79 -13.36
N LEU A 135 -4.52 -4.01 -14.41
CA LEU A 135 -3.46 -2.99 -14.41
C LEU A 135 -3.72 -1.92 -13.35
N LEU A 136 -4.94 -1.37 -13.25
CA LEU A 136 -5.28 -0.37 -12.23
C LEU A 136 -5.08 -0.91 -10.81
N TYR A 137 -5.44 -2.18 -10.60
CA TYR A 137 -5.24 -2.86 -9.33
C TYR A 137 -3.75 -3.00 -9.01
N TYR A 138 -2.94 -3.54 -9.92
CA TYR A 138 -1.51 -3.70 -9.70
C TYR A 138 -0.77 -2.37 -9.48
N LEU A 139 -1.17 -1.30 -10.18
CA LEU A 139 -0.62 0.05 -9.95
C LEU A 139 -1.01 0.61 -8.58
N THR A 140 -2.21 0.29 -8.09
CA THR A 140 -2.67 0.70 -6.76
C THR A 140 -1.91 -0.04 -5.66
N GLY A 141 -1.73 -1.36 -5.81
CA GLY A 141 -0.89 -2.16 -4.93
C GLY A 141 0.54 -1.65 -4.89
N ALA A 142 1.21 -1.51 -6.04
CA ALA A 142 2.58 -1.00 -6.09
C ALA A 142 2.75 0.38 -5.43
N ALA A 143 1.79 1.30 -5.61
CA ALA A 143 1.82 2.61 -4.96
C ALA A 143 1.62 2.50 -3.43
N THR A 144 0.78 1.58 -2.99
CA THR A 144 0.51 1.28 -1.57
C THR A 144 1.75 0.72 -0.88
N GLU A 145 2.30 -0.39 -1.39
CA GLU A 145 3.50 -1.02 -0.84
C GLU A 145 4.68 -0.05 -0.80
N ARG A 146 4.83 0.78 -1.84
CA ARG A 146 5.91 1.77 -1.85
C ARG A 146 5.69 2.87 -0.81
N SER A 147 4.44 3.27 -0.57
CA SER A 147 4.08 4.20 0.50
C SER A 147 4.38 3.61 1.88
N ALA A 148 4.09 2.31 2.07
CA ALA A 148 4.36 1.59 3.30
C ALA A 148 5.88 1.50 3.58
N VAL A 149 6.71 1.13 2.59
CA VAL A 149 8.18 1.16 2.71
C VAL A 149 8.68 2.51 3.23
N ILE A 150 8.20 3.61 2.65
CA ILE A 150 8.60 4.97 3.04
C ILE A 150 8.12 5.28 4.46
N ALA A 151 6.85 5.00 4.76
CA ALA A 151 6.26 5.28 6.06
C ALA A 151 6.99 4.53 7.17
N TYR A 152 7.21 3.22 7.02
CA TYR A 152 7.91 2.40 7.99
C TYR A 152 9.37 2.78 8.14
N SER A 153 10.06 3.15 7.05
CA SER A 153 11.45 3.64 7.15
C SER A 153 11.53 4.88 8.04
N ARG A 154 10.65 5.86 7.83
CA ARG A 154 10.65 7.10 8.59
C ARG A 154 10.16 6.90 10.03
N LEU A 155 9.24 5.97 10.25
CA LEU A 155 8.80 5.58 11.59
C LEU A 155 9.94 4.91 12.37
N VAL A 156 10.71 4.00 11.75
CA VAL A 156 11.90 3.39 12.36
C VAL A 156 12.90 4.46 12.78
N ASP A 157 13.22 5.40 11.89
CA ASP A 157 14.17 6.47 12.19
C ASP A 157 13.66 7.35 13.34
N GLY A 158 12.39 7.73 13.29
CA GLY A 158 11.73 8.53 14.32
C GLY A 158 11.74 7.87 15.70
N LEU A 159 11.39 6.57 15.77
CA LEU A 159 11.41 5.79 17.01
C LEU A 159 12.84 5.64 17.56
N ARG A 160 13.83 5.38 16.68
CA ARG A 160 15.23 5.30 17.08
C ARG A 160 15.77 6.62 17.62
N THR A 161 15.41 7.75 17.02
CA THR A 161 15.77 9.08 17.54
C THR A 161 15.18 9.32 18.95
N MET A 162 14.03 8.72 19.27
CA MET A 162 13.43 8.76 20.60
C MET A 162 14.05 7.75 21.59
N GLY A 163 14.98 6.90 21.14
CA GLY A 163 15.58 5.84 21.94
C GLY A 163 14.72 4.56 22.05
N GLU A 164 13.64 4.46 21.27
CA GLU A 164 12.69 3.34 21.26
C GLU A 164 13.14 2.20 20.34
N HIS A 165 14.29 1.61 20.67
CA HIS A 165 14.95 0.62 19.83
C HIS A 165 14.23 -0.74 19.76
N ALA A 166 13.53 -1.14 20.82
CA ALA A 166 12.84 -2.42 20.92
C ALA A 166 11.74 -2.53 19.86
N ILE A 167 10.72 -1.66 19.94
CA ILE A 167 9.64 -1.61 18.94
C ILE A 167 10.14 -1.24 17.54
N ALA A 168 11.15 -0.36 17.40
CA ALA A 168 11.71 -0.06 16.09
C ALA A 168 12.32 -1.31 15.42
N SER A 169 13.06 -2.12 16.18
CA SER A 169 13.87 -3.21 15.62
C SER A 169 13.14 -4.54 15.54
N THR A 170 12.14 -4.76 16.39
CA THR A 170 11.43 -6.04 16.51
C THR A 170 9.98 -5.99 16.01
N VAL A 171 9.41 -4.80 15.83
CA VAL A 171 8.08 -4.62 15.23
C VAL A 171 8.20 -3.97 13.85
N VAL A 172 8.67 -2.72 13.81
CA VAL A 172 8.58 -1.91 12.58
C VAL A 172 9.58 -2.35 11.50
N VAL A 173 10.82 -2.67 11.87
CA VAL A 173 11.83 -3.16 10.92
C VAL A 173 11.43 -4.49 10.26
N PRO A 174 10.95 -5.50 10.99
CA PRO A 174 10.47 -6.74 10.38
C PRO A 174 9.31 -6.54 9.40
N ILE A 175 8.31 -5.73 9.75
CA ILE A 175 7.21 -5.36 8.85
C ILE A 175 7.78 -4.74 7.56
N ARG A 176 8.58 -3.68 7.70
CA ARG A 176 9.25 -2.99 6.59
C ARG A 176 10.08 -3.91 5.68
N ARG A 177 10.58 -5.06 6.18
CA ARG A 177 11.38 -6.00 5.38
C ARG A 177 10.53 -6.81 4.40
N GLN A 178 9.22 -6.94 4.63
CA GLN A 178 8.30 -7.70 3.76
C GLN A 178 7.76 -6.83 2.61
N GLU A 179 7.48 -5.55 2.88
CA GLU A 179 6.95 -4.57 1.89
C GLU A 179 7.68 -4.55 0.52
N PRO A 180 9.02 -4.63 0.43
CA PRO A 180 9.70 -4.62 -0.88
C PRO A 180 9.35 -5.85 -1.73
N GLY A 181 9.06 -7.00 -1.10
CA GLY A 181 8.61 -8.19 -1.78
C GLY A 181 7.19 -8.06 -2.31
N HIS A 182 6.28 -7.47 -1.51
CA HIS A 182 4.93 -7.13 -1.97
C HIS A 182 4.98 -6.17 -3.16
N PHE A 183 5.79 -5.11 -3.04
CA PHE A 183 6.02 -4.15 -4.11
C PHE A 183 6.52 -4.82 -5.38
N ALA A 184 7.50 -5.73 -5.26
CA ALA A 184 8.07 -6.46 -6.37
C ALA A 184 7.02 -7.34 -7.07
N PHE A 185 6.15 -8.02 -6.32
CA PHE A 185 5.03 -8.79 -6.89
C PHE A 185 4.13 -7.91 -7.77
N TYR A 186 3.65 -6.78 -7.23
CA TYR A 186 2.77 -5.87 -7.99
C TYR A 186 3.46 -5.30 -9.22
N ARG A 187 4.72 -4.91 -9.09
CA ARG A 187 5.53 -4.41 -10.20
C ARG A 187 5.68 -5.46 -11.30
N MET A 188 6.11 -6.67 -10.95
CA MET A 188 6.33 -7.76 -11.91
C MET A 188 5.02 -8.16 -12.60
N SER A 189 3.92 -8.18 -11.86
CA SER A 189 2.58 -8.47 -12.39
C SER A 189 2.11 -7.41 -13.38
N ALA A 190 2.29 -6.13 -13.06
CA ALA A 190 1.99 -5.02 -13.99
C ALA A 190 2.88 -5.06 -15.24
N GLU A 191 4.19 -5.30 -15.08
CA GLU A 191 5.13 -5.41 -16.19
C GLU A 191 4.79 -6.60 -17.11
N SER A 192 4.50 -7.76 -16.53
CA SER A 192 4.06 -8.96 -17.27
C SER A 192 2.76 -8.67 -18.04
N LEU A 193 1.79 -8.02 -17.39
CA LEU A 193 0.51 -7.69 -18.03
C LEU A 193 0.70 -6.75 -19.24
N VAL A 194 1.53 -5.71 -19.10
CA VAL A 194 1.76 -4.74 -20.17
C VAL A 194 2.63 -5.34 -21.29
N ARG A 195 3.74 -6.01 -20.94
CA ARG A 195 4.77 -6.42 -21.93
C ARG A 195 4.55 -7.81 -22.49
N ASP A 196 4.13 -8.77 -21.67
CA ASP A 196 4.03 -10.17 -22.07
C ASP A 196 2.60 -10.54 -22.46
N GLU A 197 1.61 -10.17 -21.64
CA GLU A 197 0.20 -10.34 -21.98
C GLU A 197 -0.25 -9.37 -23.07
N GLY A 198 0.41 -8.22 -23.20
CA GLY A 198 0.29 -7.33 -24.36
C GLY A 198 -1.03 -6.57 -24.37
N LEU A 199 -1.22 -5.68 -23.39
CA LEU A 199 -2.32 -4.72 -23.44
C LEU A 199 -2.21 -3.82 -24.67
N SER A 200 -3.32 -3.61 -25.37
CA SER A 200 -3.40 -2.74 -26.53
C SER A 200 -3.26 -1.26 -26.14
N ASP A 201 -2.99 -0.41 -27.13
CA ASP A 201 -2.84 1.03 -26.91
C ASP A 201 -4.09 1.68 -26.32
N TRP A 202 -5.29 1.23 -26.73
CA TRP A 202 -6.54 1.76 -26.19
C TRP A 202 -6.73 1.35 -24.73
N GLN A 203 -6.33 0.13 -24.34
CA GLN A 203 -6.39 -0.33 -22.95
C GLN A 203 -5.44 0.49 -22.07
N LEU A 204 -4.21 0.75 -22.54
CA LEU A 204 -3.26 1.61 -21.85
C LEU A 204 -3.74 3.07 -21.76
N HIS A 205 -4.36 3.59 -22.82
CA HIS A 205 -4.95 4.92 -22.81
C HIS A 205 -6.10 5.03 -21.80
N LEU A 206 -7.00 4.04 -21.79
CA LEU A 206 -8.09 3.97 -20.82
C LEU A 206 -7.57 3.85 -19.39
N ALA A 207 -6.55 3.01 -19.16
CA ALA A 207 -5.91 2.87 -17.85
C ALA A 207 -5.34 4.21 -17.36
N ARG A 208 -4.69 5.02 -18.21
CA ARG A 208 -4.23 6.38 -17.85
C ARG A 208 -5.37 7.29 -17.40
N ILE A 209 -6.47 7.29 -18.16
CA ILE A 209 -7.65 8.12 -17.86
C ILE A 209 -8.26 7.71 -16.53
N LEU A 210 -8.50 6.41 -16.34
CA LEU A 210 -9.12 5.88 -15.13
C LEU A 210 -8.21 6.10 -13.93
N ARG A 211 -6.91 5.77 -14.04
CA ARG A 211 -5.92 5.97 -12.98
C ARG A 211 -5.89 7.41 -12.50
N ARG A 212 -5.90 8.40 -13.41
CA ARG A 212 -5.93 9.82 -13.05
C ARG A 212 -7.19 10.21 -12.26
N ARG A 213 -8.33 9.57 -12.54
CA ARG A 213 -9.61 9.87 -11.91
C ARG A 213 -9.88 9.08 -10.63
N SER A 214 -9.29 7.91 -10.50
CA SER A 214 -9.54 6.96 -9.40
C SER A 214 -8.36 6.83 -8.44
N PHE A 215 -7.28 7.59 -8.63
CA PHE A 215 -6.15 7.57 -7.71
C PHE A 215 -6.58 8.05 -6.32
N GLU A 216 -6.28 7.24 -5.31
CA GLU A 216 -6.41 7.59 -3.91
C GLU A 216 -5.13 7.22 -3.16
N LEU A 217 -4.89 7.89 -2.03
CA LEU A 217 -3.79 7.58 -1.14
C LEU A 217 -4.11 6.29 -0.36
N VAL A 218 -3.07 5.56 0.03
CA VAL A 218 -3.23 4.31 0.79
C VAL A 218 -4.17 4.51 1.99
N GLY A 219 -5.20 3.66 2.08
CA GLY A 219 -6.18 3.68 3.17
C GLY A 219 -7.18 4.82 3.15
N VAL A 220 -7.25 5.65 2.09
CA VAL A 220 -8.17 6.78 1.98
C VAL A 220 -9.42 6.39 1.17
N ASN A 221 -10.57 6.36 1.84
CA ASN A 221 -11.88 6.12 1.23
C ASN A 221 -12.84 7.31 1.40
N ASN A 222 -12.46 8.32 2.19
CA ASN A 222 -13.26 9.52 2.42
C ASN A 222 -12.39 10.69 2.88
N ARG A 223 -13.00 11.89 2.93
CA ARG A 223 -12.31 13.14 3.30
C ARG A 223 -11.70 13.11 4.72
N ARG A 224 -12.34 12.43 5.68
CA ARG A 224 -11.80 12.29 7.04
C ARG A 224 -10.53 11.45 7.05
N GLN A 225 -10.52 10.33 6.32
CA GLN A 225 -9.34 9.49 6.16
C GLN A 225 -8.24 10.21 5.37
N ARG A 226 -8.59 11.04 4.38
CA ARG A 226 -7.62 11.88 3.67
C ARG A 226 -6.93 12.87 4.61
N ALA A 227 -7.67 13.51 5.51
CA ALA A 227 -7.09 14.36 6.55
C ALA A 227 -6.22 13.56 7.53
N ALA A 228 -6.64 12.35 7.91
CA ALA A 228 -5.86 11.45 8.77
C ALA A 228 -4.53 11.02 8.11
N PHE A 229 -4.55 10.69 6.83
CA PHE A 229 -3.33 10.47 6.05
C PHE A 229 -2.41 11.71 6.08
N GLY A 230 -2.98 12.91 5.97
CA GLY A 230 -2.23 14.16 6.11
C GLY A 230 -1.49 14.29 7.45
N ASP A 231 -2.06 13.80 8.54
CA ASP A 231 -1.37 13.77 9.84
C ASP A 231 -0.19 12.81 9.82
N VAL A 232 -0.36 11.64 9.21
CA VAL A 232 0.74 10.67 9.01
C VAL A 232 1.84 11.30 8.18
N ALA A 233 1.50 11.92 7.06
CA ALA A 233 2.43 12.59 6.18
C ALA A 233 3.26 13.65 6.92
N ARG A 234 2.63 14.46 7.79
CA ARG A 234 3.34 15.46 8.60
C ARG A 234 4.19 14.85 9.71
N ALA A 235 3.65 13.86 10.42
CA ALA A 235 4.36 13.18 11.51
C ALA A 235 5.61 12.42 11.00
N LEU A 236 5.55 11.92 9.77
CA LEU A 236 6.64 11.26 9.07
C LEU A 236 7.38 12.20 8.10
N HIS A 237 7.15 13.50 8.17
CA HIS A 237 7.88 14.53 7.39
C HIS A 237 7.80 14.40 5.86
N PHE A 238 6.78 13.76 5.30
CA PHE A 238 6.57 13.63 3.85
C PHE A 238 6.48 15.01 3.18
N ASP A 239 6.01 16.01 3.93
CA ASP A 239 5.92 17.40 3.50
C ASP A 239 7.27 18.05 3.20
N ARG A 240 8.37 17.58 3.80
CA ARG A 240 9.72 18.11 3.57
C ARG A 240 10.34 17.63 2.26
N ASP A 241 10.01 16.41 1.83
CA ASP A 241 10.59 15.78 0.63
C ASP A 241 9.49 15.31 -0.33
N LEU A 242 8.43 16.10 -0.46
CA LEU A 242 7.20 15.68 -1.10
C LEU A 242 7.40 15.18 -2.53
N GLU A 243 8.21 15.88 -3.33
CA GLU A 243 8.53 15.46 -4.70
C GLU A 243 9.21 14.08 -4.74
N GLU A 244 10.12 13.81 -3.80
CA GLU A 244 10.83 12.54 -3.71
C GLU A 244 9.89 11.40 -3.30
N VAL A 245 9.00 11.63 -2.33
CA VAL A 245 7.94 10.68 -1.96
C VAL A 245 7.07 10.35 -3.17
N VAL A 246 6.58 11.38 -3.88
CA VAL A 246 5.76 11.19 -5.09
C VAL A 246 6.55 10.42 -6.16
N ARG A 247 7.82 10.75 -6.37
CA ARG A 247 8.69 10.10 -7.37
C ARG A 247 8.85 8.61 -7.12
N GLN A 248 8.90 8.21 -5.85
CA GLN A 248 8.97 6.82 -5.44
C GLN A 248 7.61 6.11 -5.57
N VAL A 249 6.54 6.69 -5.02
CA VAL A 249 5.18 6.13 -5.08
C VAL A 249 4.71 5.94 -6.52
N SER A 250 5.10 6.85 -7.41
CA SER A 250 4.73 6.81 -8.84
C SER A 250 5.66 5.96 -9.72
N LEU A 251 6.60 5.20 -9.15
CA LEU A 251 7.66 4.54 -9.93
C LEU A 251 7.12 3.64 -11.05
N VAL A 252 6.30 2.65 -10.70
CA VAL A 252 5.78 1.65 -11.66
C VAL A 252 4.88 2.32 -12.69
N GLU A 253 4.01 3.22 -12.24
CA GLU A 253 3.07 3.87 -13.12
C GLU A 253 3.77 4.84 -14.09
N ARG A 254 4.84 5.53 -13.67
CA ARG A 254 5.68 6.35 -14.55
C ARG A 254 6.34 5.49 -15.62
N GLU A 255 6.89 4.34 -15.24
CA GLU A 255 7.55 3.41 -16.15
C GLU A 255 6.58 2.75 -17.15
N LEU A 256 5.33 2.48 -16.77
CA LEU A 256 4.38 1.75 -17.61
C LEU A 256 3.40 2.66 -18.37
N LEU A 257 2.86 3.68 -17.72
CA LEU A 257 1.83 4.54 -18.31
C LEU A 257 2.41 5.81 -18.93
N TRP A 258 3.48 6.37 -18.38
CA TRP A 258 4.02 7.67 -18.82
C TRP A 258 5.40 7.61 -19.46
N ALA A 259 5.88 6.42 -19.87
CA ALA A 259 7.20 6.23 -20.50
C ALA A 259 7.47 7.13 -21.72
N GLN A 260 6.42 7.57 -22.42
CA GLN A 260 6.54 8.44 -23.61
C GLN A 260 6.52 9.95 -23.28
N HIS A 261 6.15 10.36 -22.07
CA HIS A 261 6.21 11.77 -21.67
C HIS A 261 7.59 12.10 -21.07
N GLN A 262 8.57 12.28 -21.96
CA GLN A 262 9.90 12.77 -21.60
C GLN A 262 9.77 14.16 -20.94
N GLY A 263 9.94 14.22 -19.62
CA GLY A 263 9.99 15.49 -18.88
C GLY A 263 9.06 15.59 -17.66
N MET A 264 8.05 14.73 -17.50
CA MET A 264 7.30 14.71 -16.24
C MET A 264 8.14 14.07 -15.13
N LYS A 265 8.57 14.87 -14.14
CA LYS A 265 9.27 14.37 -12.95
C LYS A 265 8.38 13.40 -12.16
N VAL A 266 7.09 13.73 -12.03
CA VAL A 266 6.07 12.97 -11.30
C VAL A 266 4.66 13.16 -11.88
N PRO A 267 3.73 12.18 -11.76
CA PRO A 267 2.33 12.35 -12.13
C PRO A 267 1.62 13.37 -11.26
N GLY A 268 1.05 14.42 -11.87
CA GLY A 268 0.50 15.57 -11.14
C GLY A 268 -0.68 15.25 -10.21
N TYR A 269 -1.47 14.21 -10.51
CA TYR A 269 -2.61 13.84 -9.65
C TYR A 269 -2.17 13.17 -8.33
N ILE A 270 -1.02 12.51 -8.28
CA ILE A 270 -0.47 11.95 -7.02
C ILE A 270 0.05 13.08 -6.14
N LEU A 271 0.80 14.01 -6.74
CA LEU A 271 1.28 15.19 -6.05
C LEU A 271 0.10 15.98 -5.47
N ALA A 272 -0.93 16.24 -6.28
CA ALA A 272 -2.13 16.94 -5.83
C ALA A 272 -2.84 16.23 -4.67
N ALA A 273 -2.99 14.90 -4.73
CA ALA A 273 -3.62 14.13 -3.65
C ALA A 273 -2.84 14.23 -2.33
N LEU A 274 -1.50 14.11 -2.37
CA LEU A 274 -0.66 14.27 -1.18
C LEU A 274 -0.71 15.69 -0.62
N GLN A 275 -0.65 16.72 -1.48
CA GLN A 275 -0.78 18.12 -1.07
C GLN A 275 -2.12 18.37 -0.40
N GLU A 276 -3.22 17.89 -0.99
CA GLU A 276 -4.55 18.05 -0.43
C GLU A 276 -4.69 17.39 0.94
N ALA A 277 -4.15 16.18 1.12
CA ALA A 277 -4.14 15.51 2.41
C ALA A 277 -3.42 16.33 3.49
N ILE A 278 -2.23 16.86 3.16
CA ILE A 278 -1.44 17.71 4.07
C ILE A 278 -2.19 19.00 4.42
N GLU A 279 -2.83 19.66 3.44
CA GLU A 279 -3.61 20.86 3.69
C GLU A 279 -4.86 20.59 4.54
N LEU A 280 -5.55 19.46 4.32
CA LEU A 280 -6.67 19.04 5.16
C LEU A 280 -6.24 18.77 6.61
N SER A 281 -5.07 18.16 6.83
CA SER A 281 -4.50 17.99 8.18
C SER A 281 -4.20 19.35 8.85
N LYS A 282 -3.57 20.28 8.12
CA LYS A 282 -3.28 21.64 8.63
C LYS A 282 -4.56 22.39 9.01
N ALA A 283 -5.59 22.33 8.17
CA ALA A 283 -6.87 22.97 8.45
C ALA A 283 -7.53 22.40 9.71
N ARG A 284 -7.48 21.08 9.91
CA ARG A 284 -8.03 20.44 11.11
C ARG A 284 -7.30 20.86 12.39
N GLY A 285 -5.98 20.99 12.34
CA GLY A 285 -5.16 21.44 13.49
C GLY A 285 -5.27 22.93 13.82
N ARG A 286 -5.98 23.74 13.02
CA ARG A 286 -6.26 25.15 13.33
C ARG A 286 -7.61 25.37 14.02
N ILE A 287 -8.46 24.34 14.05
CA ILE A 287 -9.84 24.40 14.55
C ILE A 287 -9.98 23.70 15.92
N GLY A 288 -8.97 22.94 16.35
CA GLY A 288 -8.89 22.32 17.68
C GLY A 288 -7.76 22.93 18.51
#